data_AF-A0A7Y6X6L5-F1
#
_entry.id   AF-A0A7Y6X6L5-F1
#
_cell.length_a   1.000
_cell.length_b   1.000
_cell.length_c   1.000
_cell.angle_alpha   90.00
_cell.angle_beta   90.00
_cell.angle_gamma   90.00
#
_symmetry.space_group_name_H-M   'P 1'
#
loop_
_entity.id
_entity.type
_entity.pdbx_description
1 polymer ?
#
loop_
_entity_poly.entity_id
_entity_poly.type
_entity_poly.pdbx_seq_one_letter_code
_entity_poly.pdbx_strand_id
1 'polypeptide(L)'
;MSRVPALSIVGWSGAGKTTLLTRLLPLLAARGLRVAAVKHSSDAHALHRAGSDTARFQESGAHLTGFATPSGVQLTTAAVPTEALPELLTRLAGTLDLVLVEGWKDGPLPKLEVWREGLGPPLATSRPDVFALVTDALSSSPSAARLLSPLDTDTIADALLEHLRPPRRAPLPPVDARGVGTRPVQRWNGATLLPAEDDSVAVEEPLELRINGDALATTMRTPGHDRELAVGFLLAEGLIRSAEDLGTLAHCGRPGEEGWGNVLEVTPAPGVIIDSEPIRATRRGTLTTSACGVCGRRSVDDLLSRCVTLAPGPRLPPDVVARATERLRDVQRNFARTGGVHAAAALDAEGQLLASFEDVGRHNAVDKVVGALVLSRAIRAGLAPPTALTRQPTVLAVSGRVSFEIVQKAVMARIPIVAGVSAASTLAIDLALRSNVTLATFVRNGRFNVYTHPERLEIG
;
A
#
# COMPACT_ATOMS: atom_id res chain seq x y z
N MET A 1 3.85 18.07 -14.82
CA MET A 1 4.09 16.62 -14.99
C MET A 1 4.83 16.12 -13.76
N SER A 2 4.31 15.12 -13.04
CA SER A 2 5.00 14.54 -11.89
C SER A 2 6.23 13.76 -12.36
N ARG A 3 7.41 14.04 -11.80
CA ARG A 3 8.62 13.23 -12.04
C ARG A 3 8.67 12.07 -11.06
N VAL A 4 9.26 10.94 -11.46
CA VAL A 4 9.56 9.84 -10.51
C VAL A 4 10.53 10.39 -9.45
N PRO A 5 10.27 10.18 -8.15
CA PRO A 5 11.21 10.56 -7.11
C PRO A 5 12.55 9.86 -7.30
N ALA A 6 13.63 10.63 -7.25
CA ALA A 6 14.96 10.15 -7.58
C ALA A 6 16.01 10.74 -6.64
N LEU A 7 17.05 9.95 -6.36
CA LEU A 7 18.13 10.33 -5.46
C LEU A 7 19.47 9.78 -5.92
N SER A 8 20.52 10.58 -5.75
CA SER A 8 21.90 10.17 -6.02
C SER A 8 22.59 9.61 -4.77
N ILE A 9 23.20 8.44 -4.88
CA ILE A 9 24.11 7.88 -3.90
C ILE A 9 25.55 8.24 -4.30
N VAL A 10 26.16 9.12 -3.53
CA VAL A 10 27.48 9.71 -3.83
C VAL A 10 28.52 9.30 -2.80
N GLY A 11 29.79 9.55 -3.09
CA GLY A 11 30.91 9.16 -2.23
C GLY A 11 32.18 8.88 -3.02
N TRP A 12 33.31 8.86 -2.33
CA TRP A 12 34.62 8.56 -2.90
C TRP A 12 34.68 7.13 -3.50
N SER A 13 35.65 6.89 -4.38
CA SER A 13 35.89 5.53 -4.89
C SER A 13 36.24 4.61 -3.71
N GLY A 14 35.72 3.39 -3.70
CA GLY A 14 35.91 2.46 -2.58
C GLY A 14 35.03 2.69 -1.34
N ALA A 15 34.21 3.75 -1.29
CA ALA A 15 33.38 4.05 -0.11
C ALA A 15 32.23 3.05 0.16
N GLY A 16 31.97 2.09 -0.74
CA GLY A 16 30.92 1.09 -0.57
C GLY A 16 29.55 1.48 -1.12
N LYS A 17 29.46 2.45 -2.05
CA LYS A 17 28.21 2.88 -2.70
C LYS A 17 27.43 1.72 -3.32
N THR A 18 28.10 0.93 -4.18
CA THR A 18 27.47 -0.22 -4.84
C THR A 18 27.01 -1.26 -3.82
N THR A 19 27.80 -1.52 -2.77
CA THR A 19 27.43 -2.44 -1.68
C THR A 19 26.19 -1.97 -0.92
N LEU A 20 26.07 -0.67 -0.67
CA LEU A 20 24.87 -0.12 -0.05
C LEU A 20 23.66 -0.25 -1.00
N LEU A 21 23.84 0.11 -2.28
CA LEU A 21 22.78 0.05 -3.28
C LEU A 21 22.23 -1.38 -3.44
N THR A 22 23.10 -2.39 -3.51
CA THR A 22 22.69 -3.80 -3.65
C THR A 22 21.99 -4.36 -2.41
N ARG A 23 22.17 -3.75 -1.23
CA ARG A 23 21.38 -4.06 -0.03
C ARG A 23 20.05 -3.31 0.02
N LEU A 24 20.01 -2.06 -0.43
CA LEU A 24 18.80 -1.24 -0.43
C LEU A 24 17.78 -1.69 -1.47
N LEU A 25 18.21 -2.05 -2.68
CA LEU A 25 17.31 -2.44 -3.77
C LEU A 25 16.34 -3.57 -3.40
N PRO A 26 16.79 -4.75 -2.90
CA PRO A 26 15.88 -5.82 -2.52
C PRO A 26 14.99 -5.42 -1.34
N LEU A 27 15.48 -4.62 -0.39
CA LEU A 27 14.69 -4.14 0.74
C LEU A 27 13.55 -3.21 0.29
N LEU A 28 13.85 -2.25 -0.57
CA LEU A 28 12.85 -1.33 -1.12
C LEU A 28 11.85 -2.06 -2.01
N ALA A 29 12.29 -3.06 -2.78
CA ALA A 29 11.41 -3.93 -3.55
C ALA A 29 10.49 -4.78 -2.64
N ALA A 30 11.03 -5.33 -1.55
CA ALA A 30 10.23 -6.05 -0.55
C ALA A 30 9.19 -5.15 0.15
N ARG A 31 9.45 -3.83 0.20
CA ARG A 31 8.50 -2.80 0.64
C ARG A 31 7.49 -2.39 -0.45
N GLY A 32 7.44 -3.10 -1.57
CA GLY A 32 6.44 -2.93 -2.63
C GLY A 32 6.76 -1.88 -3.69
N LEU A 33 7.98 -1.34 -3.72
CA LEU A 33 8.38 -0.29 -4.67
C LEU A 33 9.02 -0.88 -5.93
N ARG A 34 8.64 -0.36 -7.10
CA ARG A 34 9.36 -0.59 -8.36
C ARG A 34 10.51 0.40 -8.43
N VAL A 35 11.69 -0.06 -8.00
CA VAL A 35 12.90 0.76 -7.92
C VAL A 35 13.76 0.54 -9.16
N ALA A 36 14.18 1.63 -9.81
CA ALA A 36 15.25 1.56 -10.80
C ALA A 36 16.59 1.97 -10.18
N ALA A 37 17.66 1.35 -10.68
CA ALA A 37 19.03 1.73 -10.39
C ALA A 37 19.70 2.25 -11.65
N VAL A 38 20.41 3.37 -11.55
CA VAL A 38 21.15 3.97 -12.65
C VAL A 38 22.60 4.17 -12.19
N LYS A 39 23.57 3.77 -13.00
CA LYS A 39 24.98 4.08 -12.74
C LYS A 39 25.42 5.25 -13.59
N HIS A 40 25.85 6.33 -12.95
CA HIS A 40 26.45 7.47 -13.63
C HIS A 40 27.98 7.37 -13.56
N SER A 41 28.64 7.40 -14.72
CA SER A 41 30.09 7.45 -14.86
C SER A 41 30.50 8.77 -15.52
N SER A 42 31.55 9.42 -15.01
CA SER A 42 32.21 10.54 -15.69
C SER A 42 33.11 10.07 -16.83
N ASP A 43 33.60 8.83 -16.76
CA ASP A 43 34.50 8.28 -17.76
C ASP A 43 33.69 7.74 -18.94
N ALA A 44 34.15 8.05 -20.16
CA ALA A 44 33.56 7.55 -21.39
C ALA A 44 33.78 6.04 -21.51
N HIS A 45 32.68 5.29 -21.51
CA HIS A 45 32.70 3.85 -21.74
C HIS A 45 31.84 3.54 -22.95
N ALA A 46 32.32 2.64 -23.81
CA ALA A 46 31.53 2.18 -24.96
C ALA A 46 30.25 1.49 -24.46
N LEU A 47 29.10 1.94 -24.96
CA LEU A 47 27.79 1.39 -24.58
C LEU A 47 27.53 0.01 -25.21
N HIS A 48 28.27 -0.30 -26.28
CA HIS A 48 28.26 -1.58 -26.98
C HIS A 48 29.68 -2.13 -27.10
N ARG A 49 29.82 -3.45 -27.11
CA ARG A 49 31.11 -4.11 -27.32
C ARG A 49 31.66 -3.72 -28.70
N ALA A 50 32.90 -3.25 -28.75
CA ALA A 50 33.56 -2.90 -30.01
C ALA A 50 33.47 -4.07 -31.03
N GLY A 51 33.17 -3.73 -32.29
CA GLY A 51 33.03 -4.69 -33.39
C GLY A 51 31.77 -5.56 -33.36
N SER A 52 30.86 -5.38 -32.40
CA SER A 52 29.55 -6.06 -32.40
C SER A 52 28.59 -5.45 -33.43
N ASP A 53 27.55 -6.19 -33.81
CA ASP A 53 26.50 -5.71 -34.73
C ASP A 53 25.82 -4.44 -34.20
N THR A 54 25.55 -4.38 -32.89
CA THR A 54 24.94 -3.19 -32.29
C THR A 54 25.89 -2.00 -32.23
N ALA A 55 27.19 -2.21 -32.02
CA ALA A 55 28.17 -1.13 -32.19
C ALA A 55 28.15 -0.59 -33.62
N ARG A 56 28.13 -1.47 -34.63
CA ARG A 56 28.01 -1.08 -36.04
C ARG A 56 26.72 -0.34 -36.35
N PHE A 57 25.59 -0.74 -35.75
CA PHE A 57 24.31 -0.03 -35.90
C PHE A 57 24.40 1.41 -35.37
N GLN A 58 24.98 1.59 -34.17
CA GLN A 58 25.18 2.92 -33.60
C GLN A 58 26.15 3.77 -34.45
N GLU A 59 27.28 3.21 -34.87
CA GLU A 59 28.25 3.88 -35.75
C GLU A 59 27.64 4.27 -37.11
N SER A 60 26.66 3.49 -37.58
CA SER A 60 25.90 3.78 -38.80
C SER A 60 24.79 4.82 -38.60
N GLY A 61 24.66 5.41 -37.40
CA GLY A 61 23.73 6.50 -37.11
C GLY A 61 22.35 6.06 -36.60
N ALA A 62 22.19 4.83 -36.10
CA ALA A 62 20.95 4.43 -35.44
C ALA A 62 20.66 5.35 -34.23
N HIS A 63 19.46 5.95 -34.22
CA HIS A 63 19.05 6.85 -33.14
C HIS A 63 18.79 6.11 -31.82
N LEU A 64 18.42 4.83 -31.91
CA LEU A 64 18.18 3.92 -30.80
C LEU A 64 18.74 2.55 -31.17
N THR A 65 19.68 2.04 -30.37
CA THR A 65 20.37 0.78 -30.60
C THR A 65 20.12 -0.16 -29.42
N GLY A 66 19.94 -1.46 -29.66
CA GLY A 66 19.66 -2.37 -28.56
C GLY A 66 19.87 -3.84 -28.86
N PHE A 67 19.78 -4.64 -27.80
CA PHE A 67 19.76 -6.10 -27.83
C PHE A 67 18.42 -6.59 -27.29
N ALA A 68 17.82 -7.58 -27.94
CA ALA A 68 16.62 -8.27 -27.47
C ALA A 68 16.88 -9.77 -27.46
N THR A 69 16.67 -10.40 -26.30
CA THR A 69 16.91 -11.83 -26.07
C THR A 69 15.80 -12.39 -25.19
N PRO A 70 15.64 -13.73 -25.07
CA PRO A 70 14.70 -14.32 -24.11
C PRO A 70 14.94 -13.87 -22.66
N SER A 71 16.18 -13.49 -22.31
CA SER A 71 16.55 -13.00 -20.98
C SER A 71 16.26 -11.52 -20.76
N GLY A 72 15.85 -10.77 -21.79
CA GLY A 72 15.48 -9.37 -21.68
C GLY A 72 15.93 -8.49 -22.84
N VAL A 73 15.69 -7.18 -22.68
CA VAL A 73 15.94 -6.15 -23.68
C VAL A 73 16.79 -5.03 -23.09
N GLN A 74 17.81 -4.60 -23.83
CA GLN A 74 18.61 -3.40 -23.54
C GLN A 74 18.46 -2.42 -24.71
N LEU A 75 18.21 -1.14 -24.41
CA LEU A 75 18.15 -0.06 -25.37
C LEU A 75 19.11 1.06 -24.96
N THR A 76 19.75 1.67 -25.95
CA THR A 76 20.79 2.67 -25.82
C THR A 76 20.50 3.83 -26.78
N THR A 77 20.61 5.06 -26.29
CA THR A 77 20.51 6.30 -27.08
C THR A 77 21.86 7.01 -27.12
N ALA A 78 22.14 7.76 -28.20
CA ALA A 78 23.34 8.60 -28.30
C ALA A 78 23.25 9.94 -27.53
N ALA A 79 22.17 10.17 -26.76
CA ALA A 79 21.90 11.41 -26.06
C ALA A 79 22.81 11.64 -24.84
N VAL A 80 23.13 12.90 -24.55
CA VAL A 80 24.00 13.29 -23.42
C VAL A 80 23.27 13.03 -22.09
N PRO A 81 23.92 12.43 -21.06
CA PRO A 81 23.25 12.04 -19.82
C PRO A 81 22.50 13.14 -19.09
N THR A 82 23.02 14.37 -19.11
CA THR A 82 22.42 15.56 -18.47
C THR A 82 21.06 15.94 -19.05
N GLU A 83 20.81 15.62 -20.32
CA GLU A 83 19.55 15.87 -21.01
C GLU A 83 18.65 14.63 -20.99
N ALA A 84 19.25 13.46 -21.21
CA ALA A 84 18.51 12.19 -21.35
C ALA A 84 17.95 11.64 -20.04
N LEU A 85 18.68 11.72 -18.92
CA LEU A 85 18.23 11.09 -17.67
C LEU A 85 16.98 11.79 -17.09
N PRO A 86 16.89 13.14 -17.01
CA PRO A 86 15.66 13.81 -16.60
C PRO A 86 14.44 13.52 -17.50
N GLU A 87 14.65 13.41 -18.82
CA GLU A 87 13.60 13.07 -19.77
C GLU A 87 13.13 11.62 -19.58
N LEU A 88 14.07 10.69 -19.40
CA LEU A 88 13.79 9.29 -19.13
C LEU A 88 13.01 9.11 -17.82
N LEU A 89 13.42 9.81 -16.75
CA LEU A 89 12.70 9.82 -15.48
C LEU A 89 11.27 10.35 -15.62
N THR A 90 11.04 11.30 -16.53
CA THR A 90 9.70 11.83 -16.81
C THR A 90 8.87 10.81 -17.60
N ARG A 91 9.46 10.13 -18.59
CA ARG A 91 8.78 9.08 -19.38
C ARG A 91 8.41 7.85 -18.55
N LEU A 92 9.19 7.54 -17.51
CA LEU A 92 8.95 6.40 -16.62
C LEU A 92 8.06 6.76 -15.42
N ALA A 93 7.51 7.98 -15.37
CA ALA A 93 6.51 8.36 -14.37
C ALA A 93 5.29 7.43 -14.46
N GLY A 94 4.97 6.77 -13.34
CA GLY A 94 3.89 5.78 -13.26
C GLY A 94 4.31 4.34 -13.59
N THR A 95 5.48 4.09 -14.17
CA THR A 95 6.03 2.73 -14.31
C THR A 95 7.05 2.41 -13.22
N LEU A 96 7.69 3.43 -12.65
CA LEU A 96 8.59 3.33 -11.50
C LEU A 96 8.06 4.16 -10.34
N ASP A 97 8.39 3.72 -9.14
CA ASP A 97 8.01 4.42 -7.89
C ASP A 97 9.20 5.20 -7.33
N LEU A 98 10.44 4.77 -7.62
CA LEU A 98 11.67 5.37 -7.11
C LEU A 98 12.85 5.10 -8.07
N VAL A 99 13.77 6.06 -8.21
CA VAL A 99 15.05 5.85 -8.91
C VAL A 99 16.24 6.18 -8.03
N LEU A 100 17.20 5.27 -7.95
CA LEU A 100 18.47 5.44 -7.25
C LEU A 100 19.60 5.56 -8.27
N VAL A 101 20.33 6.68 -8.25
CA VAL A 101 21.46 6.92 -9.13
C VAL A 101 22.76 6.72 -8.35
N GLU A 102 23.55 5.71 -8.67
CA GLU A 102 24.92 5.60 -8.16
C GLU A 102 25.80 6.62 -8.88
N GLY A 103 26.31 7.62 -8.15
CA GLY A 103 27.15 8.69 -8.67
C GLY A 103 26.40 9.98 -8.96
N TRP A 104 26.81 10.69 -10.01
CA TRP A 104 26.27 11.99 -10.43
C TRP A 104 26.37 13.08 -9.35
N LYS A 105 27.59 13.33 -8.87
CA LYS A 105 27.88 14.30 -7.81
C LYS A 105 27.33 15.69 -8.17
N ASP A 106 27.56 16.15 -9.39
CA ASP A 106 27.17 17.49 -9.84
C ASP A 106 25.76 17.54 -10.47
N GLY A 107 25.00 16.44 -10.33
CA GLY A 107 23.63 16.36 -10.82
C GLY A 107 22.62 17.13 -9.95
N PRO A 108 21.40 17.37 -10.45
CA PRO A 108 20.39 18.16 -9.75
C PRO A 108 19.61 17.40 -8.66
N LEU A 109 19.83 16.09 -8.49
CA LEU A 109 19.09 15.24 -7.55
C LEU A 109 19.54 15.44 -6.11
N PRO A 110 18.71 15.22 -5.08
CA PRO A 110 19.19 15.14 -3.68
C PRO A 110 20.22 14.02 -3.52
N LYS A 111 21.10 14.14 -2.50
CA LYS A 111 22.24 13.22 -2.31
C LYS A 111 22.21 12.49 -0.97
N LEU A 112 22.44 11.18 -1.01
CA LEU A 112 22.87 10.36 0.12
C LEU A 112 24.37 10.13 -0.04
N GLU A 113 25.19 10.63 0.87
CA GLU A 113 26.62 10.37 0.82
C GLU A 113 26.98 9.09 1.57
N VAL A 114 27.81 8.25 0.96
CA VAL A 114 28.50 7.15 1.63
C VAL A 114 29.95 7.56 1.84
N TRP A 115 30.36 7.62 3.10
CA TRP A 115 31.70 8.08 3.49
C TRP A 115 32.39 7.09 4.43
N ARG A 116 33.71 6.96 4.24
CA ARG A 116 34.61 6.16 5.08
C ARG A 116 35.83 7.01 5.41
N GLU A 117 36.34 6.83 6.61
CA GLU A 117 37.59 7.45 7.03
C GLU A 117 38.74 7.05 6.07
N GLY A 118 39.62 8.00 5.77
CA GLY A 118 40.78 7.77 4.89
C GLY A 118 40.53 7.89 3.38
N LEU A 119 39.28 8.03 2.90
CA LEU A 119 38.97 8.16 1.46
C LEU A 119 38.88 9.61 0.94
N GLY A 120 39.04 10.60 1.84
CA GLY A 120 38.91 12.04 1.57
C GLY A 120 37.92 12.70 2.53
N PRO A 121 37.80 14.04 2.53
CA PRO A 121 36.83 14.73 3.38
C PRO A 121 35.37 14.41 2.97
N PRO A 122 34.40 14.40 3.91
CA PRO A 122 32.99 14.24 3.60
C PRO A 122 32.49 15.38 2.71
N LEU A 123 31.80 15.04 1.61
CA LEU A 123 31.20 15.99 0.68
C LEU A 123 30.12 16.83 1.37
N ALA A 124 29.36 16.24 2.28
CA ALA A 124 28.29 16.85 3.09
C ALA A 124 28.73 18.15 3.79
N THR A 125 30.01 18.25 4.15
CA THR A 125 30.59 19.44 4.79
C THR A 125 30.48 20.69 3.91
N SER A 126 30.43 20.52 2.59
CA SER A 126 30.44 21.59 1.60
C SER A 126 29.20 21.61 0.71
N ARG A 127 28.22 20.73 0.97
CA ARG A 127 27.14 20.42 0.04
C ARG A 127 25.78 20.34 0.76
N PRO A 128 24.93 21.38 0.65
CA PRO A 128 23.63 21.43 1.34
C PRO A 128 22.58 20.48 0.73
N ASP A 129 22.82 19.98 -0.47
CA ASP A 129 22.01 19.00 -1.18
C ASP A 129 22.26 17.55 -0.72
N VAL A 130 23.19 17.34 0.21
CA VAL A 130 23.38 16.07 0.93
C VAL A 130 22.48 16.04 2.16
N PHE A 131 21.42 15.22 2.12
CA PHE A 131 20.45 15.16 3.23
C PHE A 131 20.90 14.24 4.36
N ALA A 132 21.73 13.24 4.05
CA ALA A 132 22.22 12.27 5.03
C ALA A 132 23.60 11.71 4.64
N LEU A 133 24.36 11.33 5.66
CA LEU A 133 25.70 10.75 5.57
C LEU A 133 25.69 9.34 6.16
N VAL A 134 26.01 8.35 5.34
CA VAL A 134 26.13 6.94 5.71
C VAL A 134 27.58 6.62 6.06
N THR A 135 27.86 6.39 7.34
CA THR A 135 29.22 6.18 7.83
C THR A 135 29.29 5.34 9.10
N ASP A 136 30.42 4.67 9.25
CA ASP A 136 30.86 3.81 10.34
C ASP A 136 31.33 4.68 11.53
N ALA A 137 31.78 5.91 11.25
CA ALA A 137 32.30 6.88 12.21
C ALA A 137 31.20 7.84 12.69
N LEU A 138 30.22 7.31 13.43
CA LEU A 138 29.04 8.05 13.89
C LEU A 138 29.34 9.19 14.89
N SER A 139 30.57 9.29 15.40
CA SER A 139 31.00 10.30 16.37
C SER A 139 31.63 11.56 15.73
N SER A 140 32.00 11.53 14.45
CA SER A 140 32.57 12.67 13.72
C SER A 140 31.51 13.32 12.81
N SER A 141 30.76 14.29 13.34
CA SER A 141 29.75 15.01 12.55
C SER A 141 30.34 16.23 11.83
N PRO A 142 30.26 16.31 10.49
CA PRO A 142 30.18 17.59 9.80
C PRO A 142 28.75 18.16 9.97
N SER A 143 28.63 19.39 10.45
CA SER A 143 27.53 19.91 11.28
C SER A 143 26.15 20.17 10.60
N ALA A 144 25.66 19.33 9.68
CA ALA A 144 24.34 19.56 9.08
C ALA A 144 23.58 18.31 8.55
N ALA A 145 24.23 17.17 8.34
CA ALA A 145 23.61 15.99 7.72
C ALA A 145 23.22 14.92 8.75
N ARG A 146 22.07 14.27 8.56
CA ARG A 146 21.63 13.10 9.35
C ARG A 146 22.65 11.97 9.21
N LEU A 147 23.20 11.49 10.33
CA LEU A 147 24.14 10.36 10.34
C LEU A 147 23.40 9.03 10.35
N LEU A 148 23.81 8.11 9.50
CA LEU A 148 23.21 6.78 9.34
C LEU A 148 24.29 5.69 9.36
N SER A 149 24.04 4.60 10.06
CA SER A 149 24.96 3.46 10.08
C SER A 149 24.85 2.65 8.78
N PRO A 150 25.95 2.28 8.12
CA PRO A 150 25.93 1.42 6.92
C PRO A 150 25.46 -0.02 7.21
N LEU A 151 25.39 -0.42 8.49
CA LEU A 151 24.89 -1.73 8.90
C LEU A 151 23.36 -1.74 9.06
N ASP A 152 22.75 -0.58 9.28
CA ASP A 152 21.31 -0.44 9.48
C ASP A 152 20.61 -0.01 8.19
N THR A 153 20.45 -0.98 7.29
CA THR A 153 19.87 -0.72 5.96
C THR A 153 18.39 -0.33 6.04
N ASP A 154 17.67 -0.79 7.06
CA ASP A 154 16.26 -0.44 7.30
C ASP A 154 16.09 1.04 7.65
N THR A 155 16.90 1.57 8.56
CA THR A 155 16.87 3.00 8.90
C THR A 155 17.30 3.86 7.71
N ILE A 156 18.25 3.40 6.88
CA ILE A 156 18.60 4.12 5.63
C ILE A 156 17.42 4.15 4.67
N ALA A 157 16.74 3.02 4.47
CA ALA A 157 15.57 2.94 3.61
C ALA A 157 14.43 3.83 4.14
N ASP A 158 14.19 3.85 5.45
CA ASP A 158 13.18 4.73 6.08
C ASP A 158 13.50 6.20 5.84
N ALA A 159 14.74 6.62 6.10
CA ALA A 159 15.18 8.00 5.86
C ALA A 159 15.04 8.41 4.39
N LEU A 160 15.35 7.51 3.46
CA LEU A 160 15.21 7.74 2.02
C LEU A 160 13.74 7.93 1.63
N LEU A 161 12.86 7.06 2.12
CA LEU A 161 11.42 7.11 1.81
C LEU A 161 10.74 8.31 2.48
N GLU A 162 11.17 8.69 3.67
CA GLU A 162 10.75 9.91 4.36
C GLU A 162 11.11 11.17 3.56
N HIS A 163 12.34 11.22 3.02
CA HIS A 163 12.83 12.35 2.25
C HIS A 163 12.17 12.47 0.87
N LEU A 164 12.08 11.37 0.13
CA LEU A 164 11.61 11.38 -1.27
C LEU A 164 10.11 11.22 -1.42
N ARG A 165 9.44 10.64 -0.41
CA ARG A 165 7.99 10.36 -0.38
C ARG A 165 7.45 9.79 -1.69
N PRO A 166 8.04 8.69 -2.20
CA PRO A 166 7.57 8.10 -3.44
C PRO A 166 6.07 7.79 -3.36
N PRO A 167 5.32 7.92 -4.47
CA PRO A 167 3.93 7.50 -4.51
C PRO A 167 3.91 6.02 -4.14
N ARG A 168 3.47 5.71 -2.91
CA ARG A 168 3.26 4.32 -2.51
C ARG A 168 2.10 3.83 -3.36
N ARG A 169 2.38 2.97 -4.34
CA ARG A 169 1.33 2.09 -4.82
C ARG A 169 1.07 1.10 -3.69
N ALA A 170 -0.19 0.92 -3.32
CA ALA A 170 -0.56 -0.26 -2.54
C ALA A 170 0.08 -1.47 -3.24
N PRO A 171 0.80 -2.36 -2.52
CA PRO A 171 1.36 -3.56 -3.11
C PRO A 171 0.26 -4.23 -3.92
N LEU A 172 0.50 -4.45 -5.22
CA LEU A 172 -0.39 -5.31 -5.98
C LEU A 172 -0.32 -6.68 -5.29
N PRO A 173 -1.47 -7.27 -4.91
CA PRO A 173 -1.46 -8.59 -4.30
C PRO A 173 -0.69 -9.54 -5.23
N PRO A 174 0.14 -10.44 -4.67
CA PRO A 174 1.01 -11.28 -5.47
C PRO A 174 0.20 -12.10 -6.49
N VAL A 175 0.84 -12.39 -7.62
CA VAL A 175 0.21 -13.04 -8.79
C VAL A 175 -0.31 -14.45 -8.45
N ASP A 176 0.15 -15.02 -7.33
CA ASP A 176 -0.23 -16.32 -6.77
C ASP A 176 -1.46 -16.26 -5.84
N ALA A 177 -2.21 -15.15 -5.85
CA ALA A 177 -3.37 -14.97 -4.99
C ALA A 177 -4.31 -16.18 -5.05
N ARG A 178 -4.39 -16.91 -3.93
CA ARG A 178 -5.28 -18.06 -3.68
C ARG A 178 -6.78 -17.69 -3.72
N GLY A 179 -7.14 -16.58 -4.34
CA GLY A 179 -8.48 -16.02 -4.40
C GLY A 179 -9.30 -16.43 -5.64
N VAL A 180 -8.70 -17.14 -6.60
CA VAL A 180 -9.40 -17.65 -7.79
C VAL A 180 -9.14 -19.15 -7.93
N GLY A 181 -10.21 -19.93 -7.96
CA GLY A 181 -10.20 -21.36 -8.24
C GLY A 181 -10.87 -21.67 -9.57
N THR A 182 -10.69 -22.89 -10.05
CA THR A 182 -11.33 -23.37 -11.28
C THR A 182 -12.43 -24.37 -10.94
N ARG A 183 -13.61 -24.24 -11.54
CA ARG A 183 -14.72 -25.19 -11.42
C ARG A 183 -15.34 -25.47 -12.79
N PRO A 184 -15.79 -26.70 -13.07
CA PRO A 184 -16.56 -26.98 -14.28
C PRO A 184 -17.90 -26.25 -14.21
N VAL A 185 -18.30 -25.64 -15.32
CA VAL A 185 -19.59 -24.96 -15.50
C VAL A 185 -20.24 -25.44 -16.78
N GLN A 186 -21.58 -25.49 -16.79
CA GLN A 186 -22.36 -25.60 -18.01
C GLN A 186 -23.20 -24.34 -18.17
N ARG A 187 -23.20 -23.76 -19.38
CA ARG A 187 -23.87 -22.49 -19.65
C ARG A 187 -25.14 -22.74 -20.47
N TRP A 188 -26.25 -22.14 -20.05
CA TRP A 188 -27.48 -22.10 -20.84
C TRP A 188 -27.47 -20.84 -21.71
N ASN A 189 -27.49 -21.00 -23.03
CA ASN A 189 -27.42 -19.87 -23.97
C ASN A 189 -28.80 -19.28 -24.34
N GLY A 190 -29.86 -19.70 -23.65
CA GLY A 190 -31.25 -19.36 -23.97
C GLY A 190 -32.03 -20.46 -24.70
N ALA A 191 -31.35 -21.46 -25.26
CA ALA A 191 -31.99 -22.54 -26.04
C ALA A 191 -31.47 -23.95 -25.72
N THR A 192 -30.18 -24.09 -25.41
CA THR A 192 -29.58 -25.38 -25.06
C THR A 192 -28.55 -25.24 -23.94
N LEU A 193 -28.32 -26.34 -23.22
CA LEU A 193 -27.26 -26.45 -22.24
C LEU A 193 -25.97 -26.80 -22.98
N LEU A 194 -24.96 -25.94 -22.86
CA LEU A 194 -23.66 -26.13 -23.50
C LEU A 194 -22.83 -27.21 -22.78
N PRO A 195 -21.83 -27.81 -23.47
CA PRO A 195 -20.86 -28.70 -22.84
C PRO A 195 -20.17 -28.06 -21.63
N ALA A 196 -19.73 -28.89 -20.69
CA ALA A 196 -18.98 -28.41 -19.54
C ALA A 196 -17.63 -27.81 -19.97
N GLU A 197 -17.29 -26.68 -19.38
CA GLU A 197 -15.99 -26.01 -19.53
C GLU A 197 -15.52 -25.45 -18.18
N ASP A 198 -14.25 -25.11 -18.07
CA ASP A 198 -13.69 -24.56 -16.85
C ASP A 198 -14.02 -23.06 -16.68
N ASP A 199 -14.49 -22.68 -15.50
CA ASP A 199 -14.74 -21.29 -15.12
C ASP A 199 -13.86 -20.86 -13.94
N SER A 200 -13.50 -19.57 -13.93
CA SER A 200 -12.79 -18.93 -12.83
C SER A 200 -13.80 -18.47 -11.78
N VAL A 201 -13.73 -19.03 -10.58
CA VAL A 201 -14.65 -18.73 -9.48
C VAL A 201 -13.86 -18.19 -8.29
N ALA A 202 -14.44 -17.23 -7.56
CA ALA A 202 -13.84 -16.71 -6.34
C ALA A 202 -13.68 -17.84 -5.31
N VAL A 203 -12.51 -17.89 -4.66
CA VAL A 203 -12.29 -18.81 -3.53
C VAL A 203 -12.84 -18.16 -2.27
N GLU A 204 -13.60 -18.94 -1.51
CA GLU A 204 -14.15 -18.60 -0.21
C GLU A 204 -13.73 -19.68 0.80
N GLU A 205 -12.99 -19.27 1.83
CA GLU A 205 -12.54 -20.16 2.90
C GLU A 205 -12.81 -19.52 4.27
N PRO A 206 -13.09 -20.31 5.31
CA PRO A 206 -13.24 -19.78 6.66
C PRO A 206 -11.87 -19.32 7.19
N LEU A 207 -11.86 -18.22 7.92
CA LEU A 207 -10.75 -17.79 8.75
C LEU A 207 -11.24 -17.65 10.19
N GLU A 208 -10.72 -18.50 11.07
CA GLU A 208 -10.87 -18.38 12.52
C GLU A 208 -9.78 -17.49 13.09
N LEU A 209 -10.18 -16.40 13.76
CA LEU A 209 -9.29 -15.52 14.51
C LEU A 209 -9.26 -15.97 15.96
N ARG A 210 -8.05 -16.15 16.50
CA ARG A 210 -7.82 -16.49 17.91
C ARG A 210 -6.96 -15.43 18.58
N ILE A 211 -7.21 -15.20 19.86
CA ILE A 211 -6.34 -14.37 20.71
C ILE A 211 -5.91 -15.23 21.90
N ASN A 212 -4.61 -15.44 22.08
CA ASN A 212 -4.07 -16.27 23.16
C ASN A 212 -4.70 -17.68 23.22
N GLY A 213 -4.87 -18.31 22.06
CA GLY A 213 -5.48 -19.64 21.90
C GLY A 213 -7.00 -19.66 21.92
N ASP A 214 -7.64 -18.53 22.24
CA ASP A 214 -9.08 -18.43 22.43
C ASP A 214 -9.78 -17.94 21.15
N ALA A 215 -10.74 -18.73 20.65
CA ALA A 215 -11.55 -18.36 19.46
C ALA A 215 -12.31 -17.05 19.68
N LEU A 216 -12.06 -16.07 18.82
CA LEU A 216 -12.69 -14.75 18.84
C LEU A 216 -13.84 -14.65 17.82
N ALA A 217 -13.57 -14.99 16.57
CA ALA A 217 -14.53 -14.88 15.48
C ALA A 217 -14.12 -15.78 14.30
N THR A 218 -15.10 -16.18 13.48
CA THR A 218 -14.88 -16.85 12.20
C THR A 218 -15.57 -16.07 11.10
N THR A 219 -14.84 -15.72 10.04
CA THR A 219 -15.38 -15.05 8.85
C THR A 219 -15.09 -15.87 7.59
N MET A 220 -15.97 -15.80 6.60
CA MET A 220 -15.69 -16.35 5.26
C MET A 220 -14.97 -15.28 4.46
N ARG A 221 -13.77 -15.60 3.95
CA ARG A 221 -12.88 -14.64 3.26
C ARG A 221 -12.36 -15.19 1.94
N THR A 222 -11.82 -14.29 1.13
CA THR A 222 -10.95 -14.67 0.01
C THR A 222 -9.52 -14.85 0.52
N PRO A 223 -8.89 -16.02 0.30
CA PRO A 223 -7.59 -16.29 0.86
C PRO A 223 -6.47 -15.32 0.52
N GLY A 224 -5.67 -14.98 1.53
CA GLY A 224 -4.57 -14.01 1.45
C GLY A 224 -4.84 -12.72 2.22
N HIS A 225 -3.76 -12.12 2.73
CA HIS A 225 -3.78 -10.87 3.52
C HIS A 225 -4.56 -10.99 4.84
N ASP A 226 -4.40 -12.13 5.53
CA ASP A 226 -5.11 -12.42 6.78
C ASP A 226 -4.63 -11.60 7.96
N ARG A 227 -3.35 -11.22 7.95
CA ARG A 227 -2.80 -10.32 8.95
C ARG A 227 -3.51 -8.98 8.87
N GLU A 228 -3.66 -8.44 7.67
CA GLU A 228 -4.40 -7.21 7.41
C GLU A 228 -5.87 -7.36 7.80
N LEU A 229 -6.53 -8.44 7.40
CA LEU A 229 -7.94 -8.69 7.77
C LEU A 229 -8.10 -8.73 9.30
N ALA A 230 -7.26 -9.49 10.00
CA ALA A 230 -7.33 -9.62 11.45
C ALA A 230 -7.07 -8.30 12.16
N VAL A 231 -6.01 -7.57 11.78
CA VAL A 231 -5.68 -6.28 12.39
C VAL A 231 -6.77 -5.25 12.15
N GLY A 232 -7.34 -5.19 10.94
CA GLY A 232 -8.45 -4.31 10.65
C GLY A 232 -9.69 -4.63 11.45
N PHE A 233 -10.02 -5.92 11.58
CA PHE A 233 -11.12 -6.39 12.41
C PHE A 233 -10.93 -5.99 13.88
N LEU A 234 -9.75 -6.23 14.46
CA LEU A 234 -9.43 -5.89 15.84
C LEU A 234 -9.52 -4.38 16.09
N LEU A 235 -9.02 -3.55 15.17
CA LEU A 235 -9.12 -2.09 15.28
C LEU A 235 -10.58 -1.62 15.18
N ALA A 236 -11.33 -2.16 14.22
CA ALA A 236 -12.72 -1.80 13.98
C ALA A 236 -13.64 -2.15 15.16
N GLU A 237 -13.35 -3.25 15.85
CA GLU A 237 -14.07 -3.64 17.06
C GLU A 237 -13.59 -2.91 18.33
N GLY A 238 -12.51 -2.13 18.22
CA GLY A 238 -11.91 -1.37 19.32
C GLY A 238 -11.07 -2.21 20.30
N LEU A 239 -10.63 -3.39 19.87
CA LEU A 239 -9.79 -4.30 20.67
C LEU A 239 -8.33 -3.89 20.73
N ILE A 240 -7.85 -3.23 19.68
CA ILE A 240 -6.51 -2.64 19.61
C ILE A 240 -6.62 -1.17 19.23
N ARG A 241 -5.58 -0.41 19.56
CA ARG A 241 -5.42 1.00 19.15
C ARG A 241 -4.38 1.15 18.06
N SER A 242 -3.39 0.27 18.00
CA SER A 242 -2.23 0.46 17.14
C SER A 242 -1.51 -0.85 16.83
N ALA A 243 -0.55 -0.81 15.90
CA ALA A 243 0.30 -1.97 15.61
C ALA A 243 1.15 -2.38 16.82
N GLU A 244 1.40 -1.47 17.76
CA GLU A 244 2.20 -1.70 18.97
C GLU A 244 1.47 -2.55 20.01
N ASP A 245 0.16 -2.71 19.89
CA ASP A 245 -0.63 -3.61 20.74
C ASP A 245 -0.44 -5.08 20.34
N LEU A 246 0.19 -5.34 19.20
CA LEU A 246 0.32 -6.66 18.58
C LEU A 246 1.72 -7.23 18.78
N GLY A 247 1.79 -8.50 19.18
CA GLY A 247 3.00 -9.30 19.22
C GLY A 247 3.13 -10.11 17.93
N THR A 248 2.70 -11.37 17.97
CA THR A 248 2.80 -12.29 16.82
C THR A 248 1.45 -12.49 16.13
N LEU A 249 1.48 -12.60 14.80
CA LEU A 249 0.34 -13.02 13.97
C LEU A 249 0.79 -14.19 13.10
N ALA A 250 0.33 -15.40 13.42
CA ALA A 250 0.79 -16.62 12.78
C ALA A 250 -0.37 -17.56 12.45
N HIS A 251 -0.29 -18.23 11.30
CA HIS A 251 -1.21 -19.31 10.99
C HIS A 251 -0.88 -20.54 11.81
N CYS A 252 -1.91 -21.20 12.33
CA CYS A 252 -1.75 -22.49 13.01
C CYS A 252 -1.57 -23.63 12.00
N GLY A 253 -0.97 -24.73 12.45
CA GLY A 253 -0.74 -25.95 11.66
C GLY A 253 0.52 -25.88 10.78
N ARG A 254 0.74 -26.93 9.99
CA ARG A 254 1.87 -27.04 9.05
C ARG A 254 1.40 -26.99 7.58
N PRO A 255 2.23 -26.46 6.65
CA PRO A 255 1.93 -26.52 5.23
C PRO A 255 1.56 -27.94 4.78
N GLY A 256 0.38 -28.10 4.20
CA GLY A 256 -0.14 -29.40 3.73
C GLY A 256 -1.11 -30.11 4.70
N GLU A 257 -1.29 -29.62 5.92
CA GLU A 257 -2.34 -30.11 6.81
C GLU A 257 -3.72 -29.53 6.44
N GLU A 258 -4.78 -30.32 6.66
CA GLU A 258 -6.15 -29.88 6.47
C GLU A 258 -6.46 -28.70 7.42
N GLY A 259 -6.94 -27.58 6.87
CA GLY A 259 -7.19 -26.36 7.64
C GLY A 259 -5.97 -25.45 7.86
N TRP A 260 -4.77 -25.83 7.37
CA TRP A 260 -3.61 -24.93 7.40
C TRP A 260 -3.89 -23.64 6.62
N GLY A 261 -3.70 -22.49 7.28
CA GLY A 261 -4.00 -21.18 6.71
C GLY A 261 -5.41 -20.63 7.03
N ASN A 262 -6.25 -21.41 7.71
CA ASN A 262 -7.63 -21.03 8.08
C ASN A 262 -7.82 -20.72 9.58
N VAL A 263 -6.76 -20.81 10.36
CA VAL A 263 -6.72 -20.28 11.73
C VAL A 263 -5.57 -19.28 11.80
N LEU A 264 -5.84 -18.07 12.30
CA LEU A 264 -4.83 -17.06 12.59
C LEU A 264 -4.81 -16.79 14.09
N GLU A 265 -3.67 -17.11 14.71
CA GLU A 265 -3.38 -16.83 16.10
C GLU A 265 -2.78 -15.43 16.24
N VAL A 266 -3.40 -14.61 17.11
CA VAL A 266 -2.93 -13.28 17.48
C VAL A 266 -2.46 -13.32 18.92
N THR A 267 -1.16 -13.09 19.14
CA THR A 267 -0.60 -12.88 20.48
C THR A 267 -0.41 -11.37 20.69
N PRO A 268 -0.95 -10.77 21.77
CA PRO A 268 -0.70 -9.38 22.10
C PRO A 268 0.78 -9.07 22.34
N ALA A 269 1.17 -7.81 22.23
CA ALA A 269 2.51 -7.37 22.61
C ALA A 269 2.75 -7.59 24.13
N PRO A 270 4.02 -7.70 24.57
CA PRO A 270 4.33 -7.87 26.00
C PRO A 270 3.68 -6.79 26.87
N GLY A 271 2.92 -7.21 27.88
CA GLY A 271 2.22 -6.31 28.80
C GLY A 271 0.89 -5.74 28.28
N VAL A 272 0.48 -6.06 27.05
CA VAL A 272 -0.81 -5.66 26.48
C VAL A 272 -1.86 -6.73 26.75
N ILE A 273 -3.03 -6.30 27.23
CA ILE A 273 -4.20 -7.15 27.45
C ILE A 273 -5.25 -6.75 26.42
N ILE A 274 -5.62 -7.69 25.55
CA ILE A 274 -6.75 -7.53 24.62
C ILE A 274 -7.97 -8.20 25.25
N ASP A 275 -8.89 -7.39 25.79
CA ASP A 275 -10.13 -7.89 26.37
C ASP A 275 -11.13 -8.28 25.26
N SER A 276 -11.18 -9.58 24.97
CA SER A 276 -12.07 -10.16 23.97
C SER A 276 -13.45 -10.55 24.52
N GLU A 277 -13.67 -10.48 25.83
CA GLU A 277 -14.89 -10.97 26.47
C GLU A 277 -16.17 -10.33 25.92
N PRO A 278 -16.26 -9.00 25.70
CA PRO A 278 -17.47 -8.37 25.19
C PRO A 278 -17.88 -8.92 23.83
N ILE A 279 -16.92 -9.18 22.95
CA ILE A 279 -17.17 -9.69 21.59
C ILE A 279 -17.56 -11.16 21.65
N ARG A 280 -16.83 -11.97 22.41
CA ARG A 280 -17.12 -13.39 22.59
C ARG A 280 -18.51 -13.59 23.19
N ALA A 281 -18.89 -12.80 24.19
CA ALA A 281 -20.22 -12.84 24.80
C ALA A 281 -21.35 -12.54 23.81
N THR A 282 -21.12 -11.61 22.87
CA THR A 282 -22.09 -11.28 21.81
C THR A 282 -22.09 -12.25 20.62
N ARG A 283 -21.01 -13.02 20.41
CA ARG A 283 -20.82 -13.87 19.22
C ARG A 283 -20.81 -15.38 19.50
N ARG A 284 -20.96 -15.83 20.76
CA ARG A 284 -21.12 -17.27 21.10
C ARG A 284 -22.22 -17.91 20.25
N GLY A 285 -21.83 -18.83 19.36
CA GLY A 285 -22.76 -19.64 18.55
C GLY A 285 -23.24 -19.01 17.24
N THR A 286 -22.74 -17.83 16.85
CA THR A 286 -23.16 -17.18 15.58
C THR A 286 -22.03 -17.22 14.56
N LEU A 287 -22.21 -17.97 13.47
CA LEU A 287 -21.40 -17.79 12.25
C LEU A 287 -21.60 -16.35 11.77
N THR A 288 -20.58 -15.53 11.89
CA THR A 288 -20.60 -14.18 11.33
C THR A 288 -20.40 -14.29 9.83
N THR A 289 -21.52 -14.48 9.13
CA THR A 289 -21.54 -14.37 7.69
C THR A 289 -21.13 -12.95 7.33
N SER A 290 -20.28 -12.81 6.32
CA SER A 290 -19.85 -11.54 5.72
C SER A 290 -21.02 -10.66 5.24
N ALA A 291 -22.27 -11.14 5.37
CA ALA A 291 -23.53 -10.52 4.97
C ALA A 291 -24.27 -9.73 6.09
N CYS A 292 -24.18 -10.13 7.37
CA CYS A 292 -25.06 -9.59 8.43
C CYS A 292 -24.34 -8.68 9.43
N GLY A 293 -24.30 -7.37 9.14
CA GLY A 293 -23.58 -6.37 9.93
C GLY A 293 -24.24 -5.89 11.23
N VAL A 294 -25.03 -6.73 11.91
CA VAL A 294 -25.63 -6.41 13.23
C VAL A 294 -25.76 -7.66 14.13
N CYS A 295 -25.23 -8.83 13.74
CA CYS A 295 -25.42 -10.04 14.54
C CYS A 295 -24.59 -10.01 15.83
N GLY A 296 -25.24 -9.70 16.96
CA GLY A 296 -24.73 -9.90 18.31
C GLY A 296 -24.82 -8.70 19.27
N ARG A 297 -25.11 -7.47 18.81
CA ARG A 297 -25.03 -6.27 19.70
C ARG A 297 -26.37 -5.92 20.35
N ARG A 298 -26.35 -5.40 21.59
CA ARG A 298 -27.51 -5.25 22.50
C ARG A 298 -28.46 -4.10 22.16
N SER A 299 -27.99 -3.02 21.51
CA SER A 299 -28.83 -1.91 21.01
C SER A 299 -28.11 -1.08 19.93
N VAL A 300 -28.87 -0.26 19.18
CA VAL A 300 -28.32 0.71 18.21
C VAL A 300 -27.56 1.84 18.90
N ASP A 301 -27.97 2.25 20.10
CA ASP A 301 -27.26 3.30 20.84
C ASP A 301 -25.90 2.83 21.38
N ASP A 302 -25.80 1.56 21.81
CA ASP A 302 -24.52 0.94 22.18
C ASP A 302 -23.55 0.90 20.98
N LEU A 303 -24.09 0.68 19.78
CA LEU A 303 -23.31 0.69 18.54
C LEU A 303 -22.78 2.09 18.20
N LEU A 304 -23.61 3.12 18.40
CA LEU A 304 -23.30 4.51 18.08
C LEU A 304 -22.32 5.14 19.09
N SER A 305 -22.42 4.81 20.37
CA SER A 305 -21.62 5.41 21.46
C SER A 305 -20.11 5.10 21.38
N ARG A 306 -19.72 4.04 20.67
CA ARG A 306 -18.31 3.67 20.47
C ARG A 306 -17.59 4.53 19.44
N CYS A 307 -18.33 5.19 18.56
CA CYS A 307 -17.78 5.97 17.47
C CYS A 307 -17.47 7.39 17.93
N VAL A 308 -16.29 7.89 17.56
CA VAL A 308 -15.88 9.27 17.83
C VAL A 308 -16.37 10.21 16.72
N THR A 309 -16.64 11.46 17.07
CA THR A 309 -16.83 12.52 16.08
C THR A 309 -15.47 12.93 15.49
N LEU A 310 -15.34 12.85 14.17
CA LEU A 310 -14.11 13.23 13.48
C LEU A 310 -13.94 14.75 13.43
N ALA A 311 -12.69 15.20 13.42
CA ALA A 311 -12.37 16.62 13.33
C ALA A 311 -12.87 17.21 11.99
N PRO A 312 -13.21 18.51 11.93
CA PRO A 312 -13.49 19.19 10.66
C PRO A 312 -12.30 19.11 9.70
N GLY A 313 -12.58 19.01 8.41
CA GLY A 313 -11.55 18.93 7.37
C GLY A 313 -10.79 17.59 7.32
N PRO A 314 -10.09 17.29 6.21
CA PRO A 314 -9.74 18.21 5.14
C PRO A 314 -10.92 18.54 4.22
N ARG A 315 -10.83 19.70 3.56
CA ARG A 315 -11.68 20.05 2.42
C ARG A 315 -10.96 19.65 1.15
N LEU A 316 -11.67 19.00 0.23
CA LEU A 316 -11.09 18.42 -0.99
C LEU A 316 -11.94 18.77 -2.21
N PRO A 317 -11.33 18.84 -3.40
CA PRO A 317 -12.09 18.89 -4.64
C PRO A 317 -13.00 17.66 -4.78
N PRO A 318 -14.27 17.85 -5.23
CA PRO A 318 -15.18 16.75 -5.57
C PRO A 318 -14.55 15.67 -6.48
N ASP A 319 -13.63 16.07 -7.35
CA ASP A 319 -12.91 15.18 -8.26
C ASP A 319 -12.11 14.10 -7.54
N VAL A 320 -11.58 14.36 -6.34
CA VAL A 320 -10.86 13.34 -5.55
C VAL A 320 -11.81 12.21 -5.17
N VAL A 321 -13.02 12.55 -4.72
CA VAL A 321 -14.07 11.57 -4.36
C VAL A 321 -14.56 10.84 -5.59
N ALA A 322 -14.83 11.56 -6.68
CA ALA A 322 -15.29 10.95 -7.94
C ALA A 322 -14.28 9.94 -8.50
N ARG A 323 -12.98 10.26 -8.41
CA ARG A 323 -11.89 9.41 -8.86
C ARG A 323 -11.67 8.20 -7.96
N ALA A 324 -12.03 8.28 -6.67
CA ALA A 324 -11.75 7.23 -5.68
C ALA A 324 -12.29 5.85 -6.09
N THR A 325 -13.52 5.76 -6.60
CA THR A 325 -14.10 4.47 -7.04
C THR A 325 -13.59 4.00 -8.39
N GLU A 326 -13.10 4.90 -9.26
CA GLU A 326 -12.45 4.51 -10.51
C GLU A 326 -11.15 3.74 -10.22
N ARG A 327 -10.40 4.12 -9.17
CA ARG A 327 -9.13 3.47 -8.80
C ARG A 327 -9.34 2.03 -8.30
N LEU A 328 -10.55 1.71 -7.81
CA LEU A 328 -10.91 0.33 -7.47
C LEU A 328 -10.88 -0.57 -8.71
N ARG A 329 -11.25 -0.08 -9.91
CA ARG A 329 -11.24 -0.89 -11.13
C ARG A 329 -9.83 -1.32 -11.51
N ASP A 330 -8.84 -0.45 -11.31
CA ASP A 330 -7.45 -0.69 -11.67
C ASP A 330 -6.75 -1.75 -10.80
N VAL A 331 -7.33 -2.06 -9.63
CA VAL A 331 -6.75 -2.97 -8.63
C VAL A 331 -7.57 -4.24 -8.39
N GLN A 332 -8.72 -4.39 -9.06
CA GLN A 332 -9.69 -5.48 -8.88
C GLN A 332 -9.42 -6.68 -9.82
N ARG A 333 -8.33 -7.42 -9.57
CA ARG A 333 -7.91 -8.54 -10.43
C ARG A 333 -8.79 -9.77 -10.27
N ASN A 334 -9.15 -10.13 -9.05
CA ASN A 334 -9.98 -11.29 -8.79
C ASN A 334 -11.40 -11.04 -9.29
N PHE A 335 -11.93 -9.83 -9.12
CA PHE A 335 -13.23 -9.45 -9.67
C PHE A 335 -13.22 -9.52 -11.21
N ALA A 336 -12.17 -9.02 -11.88
CA ALA A 336 -12.08 -9.08 -13.34
C ALA A 336 -12.12 -10.52 -13.89
N ARG A 337 -11.67 -11.50 -13.10
CA ARG A 337 -11.66 -12.92 -13.47
C ARG A 337 -12.91 -13.69 -13.06
N THR A 338 -13.54 -13.30 -11.94
CA THR A 338 -14.57 -14.13 -11.27
C THR A 338 -15.92 -13.45 -11.14
N GLY A 339 -15.96 -12.10 -11.17
CA GLY A 339 -17.14 -11.31 -10.83
C GLY A 339 -17.64 -11.46 -9.39
N GLY A 340 -16.96 -12.27 -8.56
CA GLY A 340 -17.50 -12.80 -7.30
C GLY A 340 -16.92 -12.19 -6.03
N VAL A 341 -16.21 -11.05 -6.11
CA VAL A 341 -15.59 -10.40 -4.94
C VAL A 341 -15.93 -8.91 -4.86
N HIS A 342 -15.80 -8.36 -3.66
CA HIS A 342 -15.82 -6.93 -3.38
C HIS A 342 -14.41 -6.36 -3.26
N ALA A 343 -14.31 -5.03 -3.29
CA ALA A 343 -13.06 -4.32 -3.06
C ALA A 343 -13.26 -3.08 -2.21
N ALA A 344 -12.20 -2.72 -1.50
CA ALA A 344 -12.08 -1.46 -0.79
C ALA A 344 -10.70 -0.84 -1.05
N ALA A 345 -10.62 0.49 -0.95
CA ALA A 345 -9.39 1.25 -1.07
C ALA A 345 -9.38 2.46 -0.14
N ALA A 346 -8.23 2.76 0.45
CA ALA A 346 -7.98 4.03 1.13
C ALA A 346 -7.10 4.93 0.26
N LEU A 347 -7.48 6.20 0.16
CA LEU A 347 -6.74 7.23 -0.58
C LEU A 347 -6.45 8.44 0.31
N ASP A 348 -5.39 9.17 0.01
CA ASP A 348 -5.09 10.45 0.66
C ASP A 348 -5.86 11.64 0.05
N ALA A 349 -5.61 12.84 0.58
CA ALA A 349 -6.22 14.08 0.14
C ALA A 349 -5.91 14.41 -1.34
N GLU A 350 -4.77 13.94 -1.85
CA GLU A 350 -4.34 14.10 -3.25
C GLU A 350 -4.88 12.97 -4.16
N GLY A 351 -5.72 12.09 -3.63
CA GLY A 351 -6.29 10.96 -4.36
C GLY A 351 -5.28 9.88 -4.72
N GLN A 352 -4.14 9.81 -4.02
CA GLN A 352 -3.19 8.71 -4.17
C GLN A 352 -3.62 7.52 -3.32
N LEU A 353 -3.49 6.33 -3.90
CA LEU A 353 -3.88 5.08 -3.27
C LEU A 353 -2.90 4.72 -2.14
N LEU A 354 -3.40 4.49 -0.93
CA LEU A 354 -2.59 4.07 0.23
C LEU A 354 -2.64 2.56 0.45
N ALA A 355 -3.83 1.97 0.30
CA ALA A 355 -4.08 0.54 0.46
C ALA A 355 -5.31 0.13 -0.36
N SER A 356 -5.33 -1.09 -0.92
CA SER A 356 -6.49 -1.66 -1.61
C SER A 356 -6.50 -3.17 -1.51
N PHE A 357 -7.68 -3.77 -1.26
CA PHE A 357 -7.83 -5.21 -1.17
C PHE A 357 -9.17 -5.68 -1.72
N GLU A 358 -9.17 -6.94 -2.18
CA GLU A 358 -10.36 -7.68 -2.59
C GLU A 358 -10.72 -8.75 -1.56
N ASP A 359 -12.03 -9.02 -1.43
CA ASP A 359 -12.56 -10.13 -0.65
C ASP A 359 -14.01 -10.45 -1.05
N VAL A 360 -14.43 -11.72 -0.96
CA VAL A 360 -15.85 -12.12 -1.10
C VAL A 360 -16.76 -11.33 -0.16
N GLY A 361 -16.27 -10.95 1.02
CA GLY A 361 -16.96 -10.10 1.97
C GLY A 361 -16.56 -8.62 1.84
N ARG A 362 -17.53 -7.72 1.56
CA ARG A 362 -17.27 -6.26 1.54
C ARG A 362 -16.66 -5.72 2.84
N HIS A 363 -17.05 -6.29 3.99
CA HIS A 363 -16.54 -5.88 5.29
C HIS A 363 -15.08 -6.31 5.47
N ASN A 364 -14.76 -7.55 5.09
CA ASN A 364 -13.40 -8.08 5.10
C ASN A 364 -12.47 -7.28 4.18
N ALA A 365 -12.94 -6.83 3.01
CA ALA A 365 -12.15 -5.98 2.12
C ALA A 365 -11.77 -4.65 2.81
N VAL A 366 -12.70 -4.03 3.54
CA VAL A 366 -12.42 -2.84 4.36
C VAL A 366 -11.49 -3.16 5.52
N ASP A 367 -11.68 -4.28 6.21
CA ASP A 367 -10.79 -4.70 7.29
C ASP A 367 -9.35 -4.88 6.79
N LYS A 368 -9.13 -5.52 5.63
CA LYS A 368 -7.80 -5.60 5.03
C LYS A 368 -7.20 -4.21 4.76
N VAL A 369 -7.98 -3.27 4.23
CA VAL A 369 -7.51 -1.88 4.02
C VAL A 369 -7.10 -1.23 5.34
N VAL A 370 -7.95 -1.31 6.35
CA VAL A 370 -7.70 -0.73 7.68
C VAL A 370 -6.47 -1.37 8.32
N GLY A 371 -6.35 -2.70 8.29
CA GLY A 371 -5.22 -3.41 8.87
C GLY A 371 -3.90 -3.08 8.20
N ALA A 372 -3.87 -2.94 6.87
CA ALA A 372 -2.66 -2.50 6.16
C ALA A 372 -2.24 -1.08 6.57
N LEU A 373 -3.19 -0.17 6.81
CA LEU A 373 -2.90 1.17 7.30
C LEU A 373 -2.37 1.14 8.74
N VAL A 374 -2.88 0.27 9.60
CA VAL A 374 -2.36 0.09 10.98
C VAL A 374 -0.94 -0.48 10.95
N LEU A 375 -0.72 -1.57 10.20
CA LEU A 375 0.57 -2.26 10.11
C LEU A 375 1.67 -1.36 9.50
N SER A 376 1.31 -0.51 8.54
CA SER A 376 2.22 0.48 7.97
C SER A 376 2.39 1.75 8.82
N ARG A 377 1.77 1.78 10.01
CA ARG A 377 1.73 2.92 10.94
C ARG A 377 1.15 4.20 10.32
N ALA A 378 0.32 4.09 9.30
CA ALA A 378 -0.40 5.21 8.71
C ALA A 378 -1.56 5.68 9.61
N ILE A 379 -2.17 4.77 10.37
CA ILE A 379 -3.24 5.08 11.33
C ILE A 379 -3.01 4.42 12.70
N ARG A 380 -3.53 5.08 13.74
CA ARG A 380 -3.69 4.58 15.10
C ARG A 380 -4.98 5.14 15.69
N ALA A 381 -5.75 4.33 16.42
CA ALA A 381 -6.98 4.77 17.07
C ALA A 381 -6.68 5.75 18.20
N GLY A 382 -7.45 6.84 18.28
CA GLY A 382 -7.41 7.78 19.40
C GLY A 382 -6.14 8.64 19.53
N LEU A 383 -5.15 8.50 18.64
CA LEU A 383 -3.91 9.27 18.65
C LEU A 383 -3.84 10.20 17.43
N ALA A 384 -3.16 11.33 17.59
CA ALA A 384 -2.84 12.22 16.48
C ALA A 384 -2.00 11.45 15.42
N PRO A 385 -2.11 11.81 14.13
CA PRO A 385 -1.30 11.23 13.08
C PRO A 385 0.18 11.17 13.46
N PRO A 386 0.88 10.05 13.22
CA PRO A 386 2.31 9.97 13.47
C PRO A 386 3.01 10.90 12.45
N THR A 387 3.26 12.14 12.88
CA THR A 387 3.93 13.23 12.17
C THR A 387 3.16 13.88 11.01
N ALA A 388 3.42 15.17 10.75
CA ALA A 388 2.91 15.93 9.60
C ALA A 388 3.47 15.45 8.24
N LEU A 389 4.32 14.42 8.23
CA LEU A 389 5.03 13.94 7.03
C LEU A 389 4.38 12.68 6.42
N THR A 390 3.46 12.02 7.14
CA THR A 390 2.79 10.80 6.68
C THR A 390 1.49 11.14 5.97
N ARG A 391 1.31 10.69 4.71
CA ARG A 391 0.05 10.81 3.96
C ARG A 391 -1.08 10.17 4.78
N GLN A 392 -2.16 10.91 5.00
CA GLN A 392 -3.28 10.47 5.83
C GLN A 392 -4.38 9.86 4.98
N PRO A 393 -4.96 8.71 5.37
CA PRO A 393 -6.12 8.19 4.68
C PRO A 393 -7.29 9.15 4.86
N THR A 394 -7.80 9.64 3.76
CA THR A 394 -8.80 10.70 3.69
C THR A 394 -10.10 10.18 3.09
N VAL A 395 -10.02 9.31 2.08
CA VAL A 395 -11.18 8.71 1.40
C VAL A 395 -11.13 7.19 1.49
N LEU A 396 -12.20 6.56 1.98
CA LEU A 396 -12.43 5.12 1.89
C LEU A 396 -13.40 4.86 0.73
N ALA A 397 -12.90 4.27 -0.36
CA ALA A 397 -13.72 3.83 -1.47
C ALA A 397 -14.13 2.36 -1.31
N VAL A 398 -15.40 2.04 -1.57
CA VAL A 398 -15.91 0.66 -1.51
C VAL A 398 -16.76 0.32 -2.74
N SER A 399 -16.62 -0.91 -3.25
CA SER A 399 -17.40 -1.38 -4.41
C SER A 399 -18.82 -1.85 -4.05
N GLY A 400 -19.04 -2.24 -2.79
CA GLY A 400 -20.33 -2.71 -2.28
C GLY A 400 -21.26 -1.61 -1.78
N ARG A 401 -22.37 -2.02 -1.15
CA ARG A 401 -23.27 -1.13 -0.40
C ARG A 401 -22.59 -0.60 0.86
N VAL A 402 -22.89 0.63 1.25
CA VAL A 402 -22.38 1.24 2.48
C VAL A 402 -23.35 0.94 3.63
N SER A 403 -23.06 -0.10 4.41
CA SER A 403 -23.76 -0.44 5.65
C SER A 403 -23.19 0.31 6.85
N PHE A 404 -23.92 0.28 7.98
CA PHE A 404 -23.48 0.84 9.26
C PHE A 404 -22.03 0.46 9.60
N GLU A 405 -21.67 -0.83 9.51
CA GLU A 405 -20.33 -1.30 9.84
C GLU A 405 -19.22 -0.76 8.93
N ILE A 406 -19.54 -0.43 7.66
CA ILE A 406 -18.55 0.19 6.76
C ILE A 406 -18.21 1.60 7.26
N VAL A 407 -19.23 2.37 7.67
CA VAL A 407 -19.03 3.70 8.25
C VAL A 407 -18.35 3.60 9.60
N GLN A 408 -18.72 2.64 10.46
CA GLN A 408 -18.04 2.39 11.74
C GLN A 408 -16.55 2.13 11.53
N LYS A 409 -16.19 1.22 10.61
CA LYS A 409 -14.79 0.92 10.27
C LYS A 409 -14.04 2.18 9.82
N ALA A 410 -14.66 3.01 8.98
CA ALA A 410 -14.09 4.28 8.55
C ALA A 410 -13.84 5.23 9.74
N VAL A 411 -14.82 5.38 10.65
CA VAL A 411 -14.70 6.22 11.85
C VAL A 411 -13.60 5.72 12.78
N MET A 412 -13.55 4.41 13.05
CA MET A 412 -12.51 3.80 13.88
C MET A 412 -11.11 3.96 13.27
N ALA A 413 -11.03 3.93 11.93
CA ALA A 413 -9.81 4.22 11.17
C ALA A 413 -9.54 5.72 10.96
N ARG A 414 -10.41 6.60 11.48
CA ARG A 414 -10.38 8.07 11.32
C ARG A 414 -10.37 8.55 9.87
N ILE A 415 -11.03 7.83 8.96
CA ILE A 415 -11.16 8.20 7.55
C ILE A 415 -12.42 9.06 7.37
N PRO A 416 -12.28 10.35 7.05
CA PRO A 416 -13.39 11.31 7.09
C PRO A 416 -14.38 11.23 5.92
N ILE A 417 -14.04 10.56 4.83
CA ILE A 417 -14.90 10.48 3.65
C ILE A 417 -15.08 9.02 3.25
N VAL A 418 -16.33 8.60 3.03
CA VAL A 418 -16.69 7.28 2.52
C VAL A 418 -17.37 7.42 1.16
N ALA A 419 -16.82 6.74 0.16
CA ALA A 419 -17.27 6.78 -1.24
C ALA A 419 -17.71 5.38 -1.69
N GLY A 420 -19.01 5.18 -1.89
CA GLY A 420 -19.59 3.90 -2.32
C GLY A 420 -20.00 3.88 -3.80
N VAL A 421 -19.73 2.77 -4.49
CA VAL A 421 -20.30 2.53 -5.84
C VAL A 421 -21.81 2.27 -5.76
N SER A 422 -22.28 1.62 -4.70
CA SER A 422 -23.70 1.28 -4.48
C SER A 422 -24.33 2.11 -3.35
N ALA A 423 -25.61 1.87 -3.06
CA ALA A 423 -26.40 2.64 -2.10
C ALA A 423 -25.90 2.52 -0.64
N ALA A 424 -26.28 3.50 0.19
CA ALA A 424 -26.14 3.46 1.64
C ALA A 424 -27.45 3.07 2.33
N SER A 425 -27.37 2.46 3.51
CA SER A 425 -28.53 2.25 4.40
C SER A 425 -28.80 3.48 5.29
N THR A 426 -30.04 3.65 5.76
CA THR A 426 -30.44 4.74 6.69
C THR A 426 -29.53 4.80 7.91
N LEU A 427 -29.29 3.67 8.58
CA LEU A 427 -28.42 3.61 9.76
C LEU A 427 -26.95 3.98 9.46
N ALA A 428 -26.49 3.80 8.22
CA ALA A 428 -25.16 4.24 7.81
C ALA A 428 -25.09 5.77 7.65
N ILE A 429 -26.15 6.36 7.09
CA ILE A 429 -26.32 7.82 6.99
C ILE A 429 -26.38 8.44 8.39
N ASP A 430 -27.15 7.85 9.30
CA ASP A 430 -27.28 8.34 10.68
C ASP A 430 -25.95 8.32 11.43
N LEU A 431 -25.17 7.23 11.31
CA LEU A 431 -23.83 7.17 11.89
C LEU A 431 -22.90 8.20 11.24
N ALA A 432 -22.93 8.36 9.91
CA ALA A 432 -22.09 9.31 9.21
C ALA A 432 -22.35 10.76 9.66
N LEU A 433 -23.63 11.13 9.87
CA LEU A 433 -24.04 12.42 10.43
C LEU A 433 -23.48 12.65 11.84
N ARG A 434 -23.61 11.66 12.73
CA ARG A 434 -23.14 11.78 14.12
C ARG A 434 -21.62 11.83 14.24
N SER A 435 -20.93 11.14 13.34
CA SER A 435 -19.47 10.99 13.37
C SER A 435 -18.71 12.00 12.51
N ASN A 436 -19.39 12.96 11.87
CA ASN A 436 -18.77 13.96 10.99
C ASN A 436 -18.04 13.34 9.78
N VAL A 437 -18.62 12.29 9.20
CA VAL A 437 -18.13 11.60 8.00
C VAL A 437 -18.92 12.05 6.78
N THR A 438 -18.23 12.50 5.72
CA THR A 438 -18.89 12.75 4.43
C THR A 438 -19.18 11.43 3.75
N LEU A 439 -20.46 11.12 3.57
CA LEU A 439 -20.91 9.91 2.89
C LEU A 439 -21.40 10.24 1.48
N ALA A 440 -20.65 9.77 0.49
CA ALA A 440 -21.01 9.85 -0.91
C ALA A 440 -21.27 8.44 -1.49
N THR A 441 -22.34 8.28 -2.27
CA THR A 441 -22.64 7.00 -2.93
C THR A 441 -23.01 7.18 -4.39
N PHE A 442 -23.21 6.07 -5.11
CA PHE A 442 -23.41 6.07 -6.56
C PHE A 442 -22.28 6.78 -7.29
N VAL A 443 -21.05 6.68 -6.75
CA VAL A 443 -19.87 7.36 -7.27
C VAL A 443 -19.43 6.68 -8.57
N ARG A 444 -19.74 7.30 -9.70
CA ARG A 444 -19.48 6.77 -11.04
C ARG A 444 -19.39 7.90 -12.06
N ASN A 445 -18.39 7.83 -12.95
CA ASN A 445 -18.24 8.72 -14.11
C ASN A 445 -18.30 10.22 -13.72
N GLY A 446 -17.55 10.62 -12.69
CA GLY A 446 -17.54 12.02 -12.23
C GLY A 446 -18.75 12.47 -11.42
N ARG A 447 -19.74 11.60 -11.17
CA ARG A 447 -21.00 11.94 -10.48
C ARG A 447 -21.19 11.11 -9.22
N PHE A 448 -21.89 11.66 -8.23
CA PHE A 448 -22.24 10.99 -6.97
C PHE A 448 -23.34 11.74 -6.21
N ASN A 449 -23.99 11.06 -5.27
CA ASN A 449 -24.92 11.64 -4.31
C ASN A 449 -24.19 11.84 -2.97
N VAL A 450 -24.35 13.00 -2.34
CA VAL A 450 -23.81 13.29 -1.00
C VAL A 450 -24.96 13.29 -0.01
N TYR A 451 -24.89 12.46 1.03
CA TYR A 451 -25.91 12.42 2.08
C TYR A 451 -25.56 13.23 3.31
N THR A 452 -24.27 13.34 3.63
CA THR A 452 -23.80 13.91 4.91
C THR A 452 -22.55 14.75 4.69
N HIS A 453 -22.41 15.79 5.50
CA HIS A 453 -21.22 16.64 5.59
C HIS A 453 -20.64 17.14 4.23
N PRO A 454 -21.44 17.75 3.34
CA PRO A 454 -20.96 18.25 2.06
C PRO A 454 -19.90 19.35 2.19
N GLU A 455 -19.75 19.99 3.34
CA GLU A 455 -18.76 21.04 3.63
C GLU A 455 -17.29 20.57 3.50
N ARG A 456 -17.02 19.25 3.46
CA ARG A 456 -15.69 18.71 3.11
C ARG A 456 -15.40 18.76 1.61
N LEU A 457 -16.37 19.07 0.77
CA LEU A 457 -16.23 19.16 -0.67
C LEU A 457 -16.16 20.63 -1.07
N GLU A 458 -14.99 21.07 -1.51
CA GLU A 458 -14.75 22.46 -1.91
C GLU A 458 -14.58 22.54 -3.42
N ILE A 459 -15.47 23.29 -4.07
CA ILE A 459 -15.34 23.62 -5.49
C ILE A 459 -14.33 24.78 -5.54
N GLY A 460 -13.15 24.49 -6.09
CA GLY A 460 -12.07 25.47 -6.24
C GLY A 460 -12.37 26.57 -7.24
#